data_AF-A0A9J6GLE3-F1
#
_entry.id   AF-A0A9J6GLE3-F1
#
_cell.length_a   1.000
_cell.length_b   1.000
_cell.length_c   1.000
_cell.angle_alpha   90.00
_cell.angle_beta   90.00
_cell.angle_gamma   90.00
#
_symmetry.space_group_name_H-M   'P 1'
#
loop_
_entity.id
_entity.type
_entity.pdbx_description
1 polymer ?
#
loop_
_entity_poly.entity_id
_entity_poly.type
_entity_poly.pdbx_seq_one_letter_code
_entity_poly.pdbx_strand_id
1 'polypeptide(L)'
;MLKPLNLHRFVTKQRASYFRHINANLSQHEAIMVVDVAEKFSFILQDAPQSYRLVNTQASIHPVVLYIRNKKSKSTEVSVRSFAII
;
A
#
# COMPACT_ATOMS: atom_id res chain seq x y z
N MET A 1 -2.09 -23.69 -29.20
CA MET A 1 -1.20 -23.79 -28.02
C MET A 1 -1.70 -22.84 -26.93
N LEU A 2 -2.19 -23.36 -25.79
CA LEU A 2 -2.54 -22.51 -24.64
C LEU A 2 -1.25 -22.02 -23.96
N LYS A 3 -1.04 -20.71 -23.92
CA LYS A 3 0.05 -20.11 -23.13
C LYS A 3 -0.18 -20.46 -21.66
N PRO A 4 0.83 -20.99 -20.93
CA PRO A 4 0.67 -21.29 -19.51
C PRO A 4 0.25 -20.00 -18.80
N LEU A 5 -0.93 -20.03 -18.18
CA LEU A 5 -1.43 -18.90 -17.43
C LEU A 5 -0.53 -18.75 -16.23
N ASN A 6 0.44 -17.84 -16.33
CA ASN A 6 1.42 -17.62 -15.29
C ASN A 6 0.66 -17.30 -13.99
N LEU A 7 0.87 -18.09 -12.93
CA LEU A 7 0.11 -18.02 -11.67
C LEU A 7 0.01 -16.58 -11.16
N HIS A 8 1.11 -15.84 -11.28
CA HIS A 8 1.19 -14.41 -10.98
C HIS A 8 0.09 -13.60 -11.71
N ARG A 9 -0.05 -13.77 -13.02
CA ARG A 9 -1.05 -13.04 -13.83
C ARG A 9 -2.48 -13.42 -13.44
N PHE A 10 -2.75 -14.68 -13.12
CA PHE A 10 -4.07 -15.11 -12.66
C PHE A 10 -4.41 -14.48 -11.30
N VAL A 11 -3.50 -14.57 -10.33
CA VAL A 11 -3.67 -14.02 -8.98
C VAL A 11 -3.83 -12.50 -9.03
N THR A 12 -3.00 -11.78 -9.79
CA THR A 12 -3.13 -10.31 -9.94
C THR A 12 -4.47 -9.93 -10.55
N LYS A 13 -4.94 -10.65 -11.58
CA LYS A 13 -6.24 -10.37 -12.22
C LYS A 13 -7.39 -10.61 -11.24
N GLN A 14 -7.34 -11.70 -10.47
CA GLN A 14 -8.37 -12.03 -9.50
C GLN A 14 -8.41 -11.01 -8.35
N ARG A 15 -7.24 -10.62 -7.82
CA ARG A 15 -7.11 -9.57 -6.80
C ARG A 15 -7.67 -8.24 -7.29
N ALA A 16 -7.32 -7.82 -8.51
CA ALA A 16 -7.85 -6.58 -9.10
C ALA A 16 -9.37 -6.62 -9.28
N SER A 17 -9.92 -7.76 -9.72
CA SER A 17 -11.35 -7.95 -9.88
C SER A 17 -12.10 -7.88 -8.54
N TYR A 18 -11.59 -8.59 -7.53
CA TYR A 18 -12.16 -8.59 -6.19
C TYR A 18 -12.08 -7.20 -5.53
N PHE A 19 -10.96 -6.50 -5.69
CA PHE A 19 -10.81 -5.14 -5.18
C PHE A 19 -11.84 -4.18 -5.77
N ARG A 20 -12.08 -4.23 -7.10
CA ARG A 20 -13.12 -3.42 -7.75
C ARG A 20 -14.50 -3.74 -7.21
N HIS A 21 -14.79 -5.02 -6.97
CA HIS A 21 -16.07 -5.45 -6.40
C HIS A 21 -16.27 -4.88 -4.99
N ILE A 22 -15.28 -4.95 -4.10
CA ILE A 22 -15.40 -4.38 -2.74
C ILE A 22 -15.53 -2.85 -2.83
N ASN A 23 -14.70 -2.19 -3.65
CA ASN A 23 -14.74 -0.73 -3.78
C ASN A 23 -16.09 -0.21 -4.30
N ALA A 24 -16.74 -0.95 -5.21
CA ALA A 24 -18.08 -0.63 -5.70
C ALA A 24 -19.18 -0.81 -4.65
N ASN A 25 -19.01 -1.78 -3.74
CA ASN A 25 -19.99 -2.15 -2.71
C ASN A 25 -19.63 -1.59 -1.31
N LEU A 26 -18.69 -0.65 -1.23
CA LEU A 26 -18.19 -0.14 0.05
C LEU A 26 -19.28 0.61 0.84
N SER A 27 -19.57 0.12 2.05
CA SER A 27 -20.54 0.72 2.98
C SER A 27 -20.01 2.04 3.58
N GLN A 28 -20.92 2.88 4.10
CA GLN A 28 -20.55 4.09 4.83
C GLN A 28 -19.87 3.83 6.18
N HIS A 29 -20.01 2.61 6.72
CA HIS A 29 -19.40 2.20 7.99
C HIS A 29 -18.12 1.38 7.80
N GLU A 30 -17.69 1.21 6.56
CA GLU A 30 -16.54 0.40 6.19
C GLU A 30 -15.52 1.26 5.45
N ALA A 31 -14.26 0.86 5.54
CA ALA A 31 -13.16 1.46 4.80
C ALA A 31 -12.27 0.36 4.24
N ILE A 32 -11.69 0.59 3.07
CA ILE A 32 -10.70 -0.32 2.50
C ILE A 32 -9.32 0.29 2.75
N MET A 33 -8.50 -0.42 3.50
CA MET A 33 -7.11 -0.05 3.73
C MET A 33 -6.22 -0.92 2.85
N VAL A 34 -5.48 -0.28 1.94
CA VAL A 34 -4.44 -0.92 1.13
C VAL A 34 -3.09 -0.50 1.72
N VAL A 35 -2.30 -1.48 2.11
CA VAL A 35 -0.95 -1.27 2.66
C VAL A 35 0.04 -1.97 1.74
N ASP A 36 1.07 -1.24 1.33
CA ASP A 36 2.25 -1.87 0.75
C ASP A 36 3.30 -2.12 1.85
N VAL A 37 3.76 -3.36 1.95
CA VAL A 37 4.67 -3.82 3.02
C VAL A 37 6.04 -4.21 2.44
N ALA A 38 6.30 -3.94 1.16
CA ALA A 38 7.33 -4.68 0.45
C ALA A 38 8.70 -4.01 0.34
N GLU A 39 8.85 -2.70 0.56
CA GLU A 39 10.08 -2.01 0.13
C GLU A 39 10.91 -1.45 1.29
N LYS A 40 12.12 -2.01 1.42
CA LYS A 40 13.19 -1.49 2.29
C LYS A 40 14.00 -0.49 1.49
N PHE A 41 13.99 0.76 1.92
CA PHE A 41 14.77 1.83 1.32
C PHE A 41 16.09 1.99 2.06
N SER A 42 17.19 1.98 1.32
CA SER A 42 18.46 2.50 1.84
C SER A 42 18.39 4.02 1.88
N PHE A 43 18.83 4.60 2.99
CA PHE A 43 18.89 6.05 3.15
C PHE A 43 20.28 6.48 3.61
N ILE A 44 20.65 7.73 3.29
CA ILE A 44 21.90 8.34 3.74
C ILE A 44 21.53 9.44 4.72
N LEU A 45 22.00 9.34 5.96
CA LEU A 45 21.88 10.40 6.96
C LEU A 45 22.98 11.44 6.69
N GLN A 46 22.60 12.67 6.33
CA GLN A 46 23.54 13.70 5.89
C GLN A 46 24.37 14.32 7.04
N ASP A 47 23.85 14.31 8.28
CA ASP A 47 24.53 14.85 9.48
C ASP A 47 24.68 13.79 10.58
N ALA A 48 25.24 12.62 10.22
CA ALA A 48 25.40 11.51 11.15
C ALA A 48 26.55 11.76 12.17
N PRO A 49 26.31 11.68 13.50
CA PRO A 49 27.41 11.68 14.47
C PRO A 49 28.27 10.42 14.30
N GLN A 50 29.53 10.46 14.72
CA GLN A 50 30.51 9.36 14.50
C GLN A 50 30.07 8.00 15.09
N SER A 51 29.17 8.01 16.08
CA SER A 51 28.53 6.82 16.67
C SER A 51 27.52 6.12 15.75
N TYR A 52 27.15 6.72 14.62
CA TYR A 52 26.17 6.20 13.65
C TYR A 52 26.63 4.93 12.92
N ARG A 53 27.90 4.53 13.06
CA ARG A 53 28.47 3.31 12.47
C ARG A 53 27.79 2.01 12.92
N LEU A 54 26.95 2.06 13.97
CA LEU A 54 26.20 0.93 14.54
C LEU A 54 24.68 0.96 14.24
N VAL A 55 24.19 1.91 13.44
CA VAL A 55 22.75 2.14 13.23
C VAL A 55 22.27 1.57 11.89
N ASN A 56 21.04 1.04 11.85
CA ASN A 56 20.41 0.58 10.61
C ASN A 56 20.34 1.72 9.57
N THR A 57 20.85 1.47 8.37
CA THR A 57 20.79 2.37 7.19
C THR A 57 19.63 2.04 6.26
N GLN A 58 18.67 1.26 6.75
CA GLN A 58 17.48 0.83 6.03
C GLN A 58 16.24 1.26 6.79
N ALA A 59 15.29 1.85 6.08
CA ALA A 59 13.97 2.18 6.59
C ALA A 59 12.92 1.48 5.72
N SER A 60 11.87 0.97 6.33
CA SER A 60 10.71 0.45 5.62
C SER A 60 9.68 1.56 5.54
N ILE A 61 9.31 1.97 4.32
CA ILE A 61 8.25 2.95 4.11
C ILE A 61 6.97 2.17 3.79
N HIS A 62 5.93 2.42 4.57
CA HIS A 62 4.63 1.78 4.42
C HIS A 62 3.61 2.82 3.93
N PRO A 63 3.41 2.94 2.60
CA PRO A 63 2.31 3.72 2.07
C PRO A 63 0.99 3.00 2.38
N VAL A 64 0.06 3.76 2.95
CA VAL A 64 -1.29 3.34 3.31
C VAL A 64 -2.27 4.17 2.49
N VAL A 65 -3.08 3.50 1.69
CA VAL A 65 -4.17 4.13 0.93
C VAL A 65 -5.50 3.69 1.54
N LEU A 66 -6.29 4.67 1.95
CA LEU A 66 -7.59 4.47 2.58
C LEU A 66 -8.70 4.93 1.64
N TYR A 67 -9.61 4.02 1.29
CA TYR A 67 -10.82 4.31 0.53
C TYR A 67 -12.00 4.36 1.50
N ILE A 68 -12.72 5.49 1.51
CA ILE A 68 -13.90 5.71 2.37
C ILE A 68 -15.05 6.23 1.51
N ARG A 69 -16.29 5.84 1.82
CA ARG A 69 -17.47 6.43 1.18
C ARG A 69 -17.73 7.82 1.77
N ASN A 70 -17.74 8.86 0.94
CA ASN A 70 -18.12 10.19 1.42
C ASN A 70 -19.63 10.20 1.77
N LYS A 71 -20.00 10.85 2.88
CA LYS A 71 -21.39 10.91 3.35
C LYS A 71 -22.26 11.84 2.50
N LYS A 72 -21.67 12.87 1.88
CA LYS A 72 -22.38 13.94 1.17
C LYS A 72 -22.49 13.68 -0.33
N SER A 73 -21.39 13.30 -0.97
CA SER A 73 -21.38 12.79 -2.33
C SER A 73 -21.29 11.28 -2.22
N LYS A 74 -22.17 10.51 -2.86
CA LYS A 74 -22.07 9.03 -2.91
C LYS A 74 -20.82 8.55 -3.69
N SER A 75 -19.71 9.29 -3.65
CA SER A 75 -18.43 8.99 -4.26
C SER A 75 -17.49 8.39 -3.21
N THR A 76 -16.56 7.57 -3.69
CA THR A 76 -15.45 7.09 -2.86
C THR A 76 -14.39 8.18 -2.76
N GLU A 77 -14.03 8.55 -1.55
CA GLU A 77 -12.93 9.44 -1.23
C GLU A 77 -11.68 8.61 -0.94
N VAL A 78 -10.52 9.09 -1.41
CA VAL A 78 -9.24 8.40 -1.26
C VAL A 78 -8.32 9.27 -0.45
N SER A 79 -7.84 8.75 0.68
CA SER A 79 -6.84 9.38 1.52
C SER A 79 -5.56 8.56 1.50
N VAL A 80 -4.44 9.22 1.20
CA VAL A 80 -3.12 8.58 1.20
C VAL A 80 -2.34 9.07 2.42
N ARG A 81 -1.76 8.15 3.17
CA ARG A 81 -0.87 8.42 4.30
C ARG A 81 0.33 7.50 4.19
N SER A 82 1.49 7.97 4.64
CA SER A 82 2.71 7.18 4.64
C SER A 82 3.29 7.18 6.03
N PHE A 83 3.72 6.01 6.50
CA PHE A 83 4.42 5.86 7.77
C PHE A 83 5.78 5.23 7.49
N ALA A 84 6.83 5.73 8.14
CA ALA A 84 8.17 5.19 8.04
C ALA A 84 8.54 4.49 9.35
N ILE A 85 9.12 3.30 9.24
CA ILE A 85 9.71 2.56 10.36
C ILE A 85 11.21 2.46 10.10
N ILE A 86 12.01 2.97 11.04
CA ILE A 86 13.49 3.01 11.02
C ILE A 86 14.01 2.00 12.05
#